data_AF-A0A7C7H0U4-F1
#
_entry.id   AF-A0A7C7H0U4-F1
#
_cell.length_a   1.000
_cell.length_b   1.000
_cell.length_c   1.000
_cell.angle_alpha   90.00
_cell.angle_beta   90.00
_cell.angle_gamma   90.00
#
_symmetry.space_group_name_H-M   'P 1'
#
loop_
_entity.id
_entity.type
_entity.pdbx_description
1 polymer ?
#
loop_
_entity_poly.entity_id
_entity_poly.type
_entity_poly.pdbx_seq_one_letter_code
_entity_poly.pdbx_strand_id
1 'polypeptide(L)' 'LTTWRYRHALMVMRMIGRKIGTGGSTGSSYLKETAERHRVFEDLANLTTFLIPRSALPVLPDHIVRNLGFYYDAGEDK' A
#
# COMPACT_ATOMS: atom_id res chain seq x y z
N LEU A 1 0.75 -8.88 3.71
CA LEU A 1 0.28 -9.95 2.80
C LEU A 1 1.30 -10.31 1.71
N THR A 2 1.84 -9.33 0.96
CA THR A 2 2.84 -9.55 -0.10
C THR A 2 4.09 -10.31 0.37
N THR A 3 4.63 -10.00 1.55
CA THR A 3 5.79 -10.72 2.12
C THR A 3 5.54 -12.21 2.34
N TRP A 4 4.33 -12.58 2.75
CA TRP A 4 3.97 -14.00 2.92
C TRP A 4 3.95 -14.71 1.56
N ARG A 5 3.30 -14.11 0.55
CA ARG A 5 3.25 -14.66 -0.82
C ARG A 5 4.64 -14.82 -1.42
N TYR A 6 5.51 -13.84 -1.21
CA TYR A 6 6.90 -13.88 -1.67
C TYR A 6 7.71 -14.98 -0.98
N ARG A 7 7.64 -15.10 0.36
CA ARG A 7 8.32 -16.18 1.10
C ARG A 7 7.80 -17.56 0.70
N HIS A 8 6.51 -17.68 0.44
CA HIS A 8 5.91 -18.91 -0.09
C HIS A 8 6.48 -19.26 -1.48
N ALA A 9 6.57 -18.29 -2.40
CA ALA A 9 7.19 -18.51 -3.72
C ALA A 9 8.66 -18.95 -3.61
N LEU A 10 9.44 -18.36 -2.69
CA LEU A 10 10.82 -18.76 -2.43
C LEU A 10 10.93 -20.18 -1.87
N MET A 11 10.05 -20.54 -0.94
CA MET A 11 10.00 -21.90 -0.39
C MET A 11 9.69 -22.92 -1.51
N VAL A 12 8.69 -22.65 -2.35
CA VAL A 12 8.34 -23.53 -3.49
C VAL A 12 9.49 -23.65 -4.49
N MET A 13 10.20 -22.56 -4.79
CA MET A 13 11.38 -22.60 -5.67
C MET A 13 12.48 -23.52 -5.12
N ARG A 14 12.67 -23.56 -3.80
CA ARG A 14 13.64 -24.48 -3.16
C ARG A 14 13.17 -25.93 -3.18
N MET A 15 11.87 -26.17 -3.07
CA MET A 15 11.30 -27.54 -3.03
C MET A 15 11.24 -28.21 -4.40
N ILE A 16 10.79 -27.48 -5.43
CA ILE A 16 10.50 -28.07 -6.76
C ILE A 16 11.20 -27.36 -7.92
N GLY A 17 11.97 -26.30 -7.66
CA GLY A 17 12.69 -25.56 -8.69
C GLY A 17 11.75 -24.96 -9.75
N ARG A 18 12.01 -25.30 -11.01
CA ARG A 18 11.25 -24.87 -12.20
C ARG A 18 10.19 -25.87 -12.64
N LYS A 19 9.94 -26.94 -11.87
CA LYS A 19 8.92 -27.94 -12.22
C LYS A 19 7.52 -27.32 -12.17
N ILE A 20 6.64 -27.81 -13.05
CA ILE A 20 5.22 -27.48 -13.05
C ILE A 20 4.62 -27.94 -11.72
N GLY A 21 3.83 -27.07 -11.09
CA GLY A 21 3.12 -27.39 -9.85
C GLY A 21 2.05 -28.45 -10.11
N THR A 22 1.70 -29.23 -9.10
CA THR A 22 0.66 -30.27 -9.22
C THR A 22 -0.71 -29.70 -9.58
N GLY A 23 -0.96 -28.41 -9.31
CA GLY A 23 -2.14 -27.68 -9.78
C GLY A 23 -2.08 -27.17 -11.23
N GLY A 24 -1.08 -27.58 -12.02
CA GLY A 24 -0.93 -27.21 -13.43
C GLY A 24 -0.30 -25.84 -13.70
N SER A 25 -0.01 -25.05 -12.67
CA SER A 25 0.68 -23.76 -12.82
C SER A 25 2.19 -23.92 -13.01
N THR A 26 2.87 -22.86 -13.45
CA THR A 26 4.35 -22.81 -13.53
C THR A 26 5.05 -22.82 -12.16
N GLY A 27 4.32 -23.08 -11.07
CA GLY A 27 4.85 -23.26 -9.73
C GLY A 27 5.36 -21.95 -9.13
N SER A 28 6.66 -21.90 -8.85
CA SER A 28 7.31 -20.76 -8.18
C SER A 28 7.16 -19.43 -8.95
N SER A 29 7.17 -19.47 -10.29
CA SER A 29 7.03 -18.27 -11.13
C SER A 29 5.65 -17.64 -11.01
N TYR A 30 4.58 -18.44 -11.13
CA TYR A 30 3.20 -17.98 -10.93
C TYR A 30 2.98 -17.40 -9.52
N LEU A 31 3.54 -18.04 -8.49
CA LEU A 31 3.43 -17.56 -7.11
C LEU A 31 4.14 -16.22 -6.89
N LYS A 32 5.25 -15.98 -7.59
CA LYS A 32 5.94 -14.69 -7.55
C LYS A 32 5.11 -13.60 -8.24
N GLU A 33 4.61 -13.87 -9.44
CA GLU A 33 3.77 -12.92 -10.19
C GLU A 33 2.51 -12.51 -9.41
N THR A 34 1.86 -13.49 -8.75
CA THR A 34 0.68 -13.19 -7.92
C THR A 34 1.04 -12.38 -6.66
N ALA A 35 2.26 -12.43 -6.16
CA ALA A 35 2.69 -11.55 -5.07
C ALA A 35 2.80 -10.09 -5.55
N GLU A 36 3.26 -9.87 -6.77
CA GLU A 36 3.42 -8.55 -7.38
C GLU A 36 2.07 -7.95 -7.80
N ARG A 37 1.22 -8.72 -8.49
CA ARG A 37 -0.08 -8.23 -9.01
C ARG A 37 -1.08 -7.82 -7.92
N HIS A 38 -1.03 -8.43 -6.73
CA HIS A 38 -2.06 -8.24 -5.69
C HIS A 38 -1.68 -7.16 -4.66
N ARG A 39 -1.04 -6.08 -5.11
CA ARG A 39 -0.73 -4.90 -4.27
C ARG A 39 -1.91 -3.93 -4.31
N VAL A 40 -2.79 -4.02 -3.31
CA VAL A 40 -4.05 -3.23 -3.27
C VAL A 40 -3.83 -1.74 -3.06
N PHE A 41 -2.86 -1.36 -2.23
CA PHE A 41 -2.60 0.03 -1.83
C PHE A 41 -1.34 0.59 -2.51
N GLU A 42 -1.16 0.31 -3.80
CA GLU A 42 0.02 0.72 -4.55
C GLU A 42 0.12 2.25 -4.68
N ASP A 43 -1.00 2.94 -4.91
CA ASP A 43 -1.03 4.40 -5.01
C ASP A 43 -0.55 5.09 -3.73
N LEU A 44 -0.95 4.58 -2.55
CA LEU A 44 -0.48 5.11 -1.26
C LEU A 44 1.03 4.97 -1.09
N ALA A 45 1.63 3.87 -1.57
CA ALA A 45 3.07 3.72 -1.56
C ALA A 45 3.75 4.69 -2.53
N ASN A 46 3.13 4.91 -3.70
CA ASN A 46 3.64 5.81 -4.73
C ASN A 46 3.50 7.30 -4.37
N LEU A 47 2.66 7.67 -3.39
CA LEU A 47 2.54 9.05 -2.89
C LEU A 47 3.87 9.67 -2.48
N THR A 48 4.83 8.86 -2.04
CA THR A 48 6.18 9.30 -1.67
C THR A 48 6.91 10.01 -2.81
N THR A 49 6.57 9.70 -4.06
CA THR A 49 7.11 10.34 -5.27
C THR A 49 6.73 11.82 -5.36
N PHE A 50 5.63 12.23 -4.74
CA PHE A 50 5.10 13.60 -4.80
C PHE A 50 5.47 14.46 -3.59
N LEU A 51 6.31 13.96 -2.68
CA LEU A 51 6.71 14.72 -1.49
C LEU A 51 7.64 15.88 -1.87
N ILE A 52 7.31 17.07 -1.36
CA ILE A 52 8.09 18.29 -1.52
C ILE A 52 8.69 18.75 -0.18
N PRO A 53 9.74 19.58 -0.19
CA PRO A 53 10.29 20.17 1.02
C PRO A 53 9.22 20.93 1.82
N ARG A 54 9.31 20.90 3.16
CA ARG A 54 8.35 21.59 4.03
C ARG A 54 8.25 23.10 3.76
N SER A 55 9.35 23.73 3.35
CA SER A 55 9.39 25.15 2.99
C SER A 55 8.58 25.49 1.74
N ALA A 56 8.27 24.51 0.90
CA ALA A 56 7.49 24.68 -0.32
C ALA A 56 6.00 24.31 -0.13
N LEU A 57 5.60 23.86 1.07
CA LEU A 57 4.20 23.59 1.37
C LEU A 57 3.39 24.89 1.45
N PRO A 58 2.17 24.93 0.89
CA PRO A 58 1.31 26.09 1.03
C PRO A 58 0.83 26.25 2.49
N VAL A 59 0.72 27.50 2.94
CA VAL A 59 0.09 27.83 4.22
C VAL A 59 -1.41 27.53 4.16
N LEU A 60 -1.94 26.86 5.19
CA LEU A 60 -3.36 26.54 5.30
C LEU A 60 -4.15 27.77 5.78
N PRO A 61 -5.23 28.17 5.09
CA PRO A 61 -6.09 29.26 5.56
C PRO A 61 -6.79 28.95 6.89
N ASP A 62 -7.02 29.97 7.72
CA ASP A 62 -7.56 29.80 9.09
C ASP A 62 -8.89 29.06 9.14
N HIS A 63 -9.77 29.24 8.15
CA HIS A 63 -11.05 28.54 8.10
C HIS A 63 -10.89 27.03 7.85
N ILE A 64 -9.90 26.63 7.05
CA ILE A 64 -9.58 25.22 6.81
C ILE A 64 -8.96 24.60 8.06
N VAL A 65 -8.06 25.34 8.71
CA VAL A 65 -7.46 24.91 10.00
C VAL A 65 -8.55 24.70 11.04
N ARG A 66 -9.53 25.60 11.11
CA ARG A 66 -10.70 25.43 12.00
C ARG A 66 -11.50 24.17 11.64
N ASN A 67 -11.85 23.96 10.38
CA ASN A 67 -12.64 22.79 9.99
C ASN A 67 -11.92 21.44 10.20
N LEU A 68 -10.59 21.42 10.07
CA LEU A 68 -9.77 20.23 10.31
C LEU A 68 -9.48 19.99 11.80
N GLY A 69 -9.70 21.00 12.65
CA GLY A 69 -9.58 20.85 14.09
C GLY A 69 -10.83 20.22 14.69
N PHE A 70 -10.65 19.55 15.82
CA PHE A 70 -11.77 19.04 16.63
C PHE A 70 -12.42 20.21 17.39
N TYR A 71 -13.17 21.05 16.69
CA TYR A 71 -14.02 22.06 17.34
C TYR A 71 -15.35 21.43 17.66
N TYR A 72 -15.64 21.31 18.96
CA TYR A 72 -16.97 20.98 19.42
C TYR A 72 -17.80 22.26 19.33
N ASP A 73 -18.60 22.38 18.27
CA ASP A 73 -19.60 23.43 18.17
C ASP A 73 -20.74 23.06 19.12
N ALA A 74 -20.53 23.29 20.42
CA ALA A 74 -21.63 23.30 21.38
C ALA A 74 -22.49 24.50 20.99
N GLY A 75 -23.54 24.25 20.22
CA GLY A 75 -24.44 25.27 19.72
C GLY A 75 -24.83 26.25 20.81
N GLU A 76 -24.32 27.48 20.71
CA GLU A 76 -24.96 28.63 21.33
C GLU A 76 -26.15 29.01 20.42
N ASP A 77 -27.24 28.26 20.56
CA ASP A 77 -28.57 28.77 20.23
C ASP A 77 -28.89 29.88 21.26
N LYS A 78 -28.72 31.13 20.83
CA LYS A 78 -29.36 32.31 21.44
C LYS A 78 -29.94 33.20 20.35
#